data_AF-A0A839VRK5-F1
#
_entry.id   AF-A0A839VRK5-F1
#
_cell.length_a   1.000
_cell.length_b   1.000
_cell.length_c   1.000
_cell.angle_alpha   90.00
_cell.angle_beta   90.00
_cell.angle_gamma   90.00
#
_symmetry.space_group_name_H-M   'P 1'
#
loop_
_entity.id
_entity.type
_entity.pdbx_description
1 polymer ?
#
loop_
_entity_poly.entity_id
_entity_poly.type
_entity_poly.pdbx_seq_one_letter_code
_entity_poly.pdbx_strand_id
1 'polypeptide(L)'
;MAMSDSEEIAWLANVIASNNGKAYCLPPGMKLGPAANVITSYVAAHPEWDGKVDESRVNTALSASFPCSAAGNGKQTATQANGNTVNVEVAPKGEYATIDTRLAAETIRQLQTIRGRENDELIVTIEKNSGNYAPPVLFVLARLLYKQGKSEDAYFWFNAARLRGNFDAARCADESAKSAIPVLVAQIPVDLRREEFNDLDKLRDIIHRVVQWDETTPYHYDHRWINLHGMGAITAGANDANATSPAMSVPEDQWPELAKKMRDDYLDSLDKAIEIVSKQRANK
;
A
#
# COMPACT_ATOMS: atom_id res chain seq x y z
N MET A 1 -5.38 35.37 10.93
CA MET A 1 -3.97 35.00 10.66
C MET A 1 -3.99 33.56 10.20
N ALA A 2 -3.42 33.27 9.03
CA ALA A 2 -3.20 31.88 8.62
C ALA A 2 -2.16 31.26 9.57
N MET A 3 -2.37 29.99 9.94
CA MET A 3 -1.40 29.25 10.73
C MET A 3 -0.15 29.00 9.89
N SER A 4 1.02 28.97 10.52
CA SER A 4 2.24 28.53 9.85
C SER A 4 2.27 27.01 9.68
N ASP A 5 3.02 26.49 8.71
CA ASP A 5 3.12 25.05 8.42
C ASP A 5 3.49 24.21 9.67
N SER A 6 4.34 24.75 10.56
CA SER A 6 4.71 24.09 11.80
C SER A 6 3.58 24.07 12.83
N GLU A 7 2.76 25.11 12.87
CA GLU A 7 1.56 25.19 13.72
C GLU A 7 0.45 24.28 13.21
N GLU A 8 0.30 24.13 11.89
CA GLU A 8 -0.67 23.19 11.29
C GLU A 8 -0.30 21.73 11.56
N ILE A 9 0.97 21.36 11.43
CA ILE A 9 1.46 20.02 11.77
C ILE A 9 1.27 19.73 13.26
N ALA A 10 1.58 20.69 14.13
CA ALA A 10 1.42 20.55 15.57
C ALA A 10 -0.07 20.42 15.95
N TRP A 11 -0.95 21.21 15.33
CA TRP A 11 -2.39 21.12 15.51
C TRP A 11 -2.93 19.76 15.06
N LEU A 12 -2.56 19.29 13.86
CA LEU A 12 -3.01 18.01 13.34
C LEU A 12 -2.55 16.85 14.21
N ALA A 13 -1.29 16.86 14.65
CA ALA A 13 -0.76 15.86 15.59
C ALA A 13 -1.56 15.85 16.90
N ASN A 14 -1.92 17.03 17.41
CA ASN A 14 -2.70 17.16 18.64
C ASN A 14 -4.14 16.67 18.48
N VAL A 15 -4.81 17.00 17.37
CA VAL A 15 -6.15 16.48 17.04
C VAL A 15 -6.12 14.95 16.95
N ILE A 16 -5.10 14.41 16.27
CA ILE A 16 -4.91 12.96 16.11
C ILE A 16 -4.73 12.26 17.46
N ALA A 17 -3.81 12.76 18.28
CA ALA A 17 -3.54 12.17 19.59
C ALA A 17 -4.74 12.28 20.54
N SER A 18 -5.47 13.40 20.51
CA SER A 18 -6.56 13.68 21.47
C SER A 18 -7.83 12.87 21.20
N ASN A 19 -8.04 12.46 19.95
CA ASN A 19 -9.23 11.75 19.49
C ASN A 19 -8.98 10.26 19.18
N ASN A 20 -7.72 9.81 19.11
CA ASN A 20 -7.39 8.39 19.00
C ASN A 20 -7.88 7.61 20.24
N GLY A 21 -8.59 6.50 20.03
CA GLY A 21 -9.28 5.76 21.09
C GLY A 21 -10.68 6.27 21.43
N LYS A 22 -11.12 7.40 20.83
CA LYS A 22 -12.45 7.98 21.04
C LYS A 22 -13.25 8.05 19.74
N ALA A 23 -12.78 8.82 18.76
CA ALA A 23 -13.43 9.01 17.47
C ALA A 23 -12.99 7.95 16.45
N TYR A 24 -11.74 7.51 16.54
CA TYR A 24 -11.11 6.51 15.68
C TYR A 24 -9.97 5.84 16.44
N CYS A 25 -9.58 4.64 16.02
CA CYS A 25 -8.59 3.81 16.70
C CYS A 25 -7.48 3.45 15.70
N LEU A 26 -6.44 4.28 15.69
CA LEU A 26 -5.29 4.08 14.81
C LEU A 26 -4.50 2.82 15.21
N PRO A 27 -3.97 2.07 14.24
CA PRO A 27 -3.10 0.93 14.51
C PRO A 27 -1.91 1.31 15.41
N PRO A 28 -1.51 0.43 16.35
CA PRO A 28 -0.35 0.65 17.19
C PRO A 28 0.90 0.97 16.34
N GLY A 29 1.57 2.07 16.67
CA GLY A 29 2.79 2.50 15.97
C GLY A 29 2.55 3.31 14.69
N MET A 30 1.30 3.60 14.32
CA MET A 30 0.98 4.49 13.20
C MET A 30 1.63 5.86 13.39
N LYS A 31 2.35 6.32 12.36
CA LYS A 31 3.01 7.64 12.34
C LYS A 31 2.08 8.70 11.76
N LEU A 32 2.40 9.96 12.03
CA LEU A 32 1.60 11.12 11.59
C LEU A 32 1.43 11.18 10.07
N GLY A 33 2.49 10.92 9.29
CA GLY A 33 2.44 10.98 7.82
C GLY A 33 1.38 10.06 7.20
N PRO A 34 1.36 8.76 7.50
CA PRO A 34 0.29 7.87 7.05
C PRO A 34 -1.13 8.29 7.46
N ALA A 35 -1.32 8.79 8.69
CA ALA A 35 -2.63 9.30 9.11
C ALA A 35 -3.03 10.58 8.35
N ALA A 36 -2.07 11.47 8.10
CA ALA A 36 -2.28 12.67 7.29
C ALA A 36 -2.65 12.31 5.84
N ASN A 37 -2.02 11.29 5.25
CA ASN A 37 -2.37 10.83 3.91
C ASN A 37 -3.82 10.37 3.81
N VAL A 38 -4.32 9.64 4.82
CA VAL A 38 -5.73 9.23 4.87
C VAL A 38 -6.65 10.45 4.88
N ILE A 39 -6.32 11.47 5.68
CA ILE A 39 -7.10 12.71 5.75
C ILE A 39 -7.06 13.44 4.40
N THR A 40 -5.88 13.60 3.79
CA THR A 40 -5.71 14.27 2.50
C THR A 40 -6.47 13.54 1.38
N SER A 41 -6.38 12.22 1.31
CA SER A 41 -7.15 11.42 0.35
C SER A 41 -8.65 11.54 0.56
N TYR A 42 -9.10 11.57 1.81
CA TYR A 42 -10.51 11.75 2.13
C TYR A 42 -11.01 13.14 1.74
N VAL A 43 -10.26 14.20 2.03
CA VAL A 43 -10.58 15.58 1.64
C VAL A 43 -10.65 15.72 0.12
N ALA A 44 -9.73 15.09 -0.62
CA ALA A 44 -9.75 15.10 -2.09
C ALA A 44 -11.00 14.43 -2.67
N ALA A 45 -11.55 13.41 -1.99
CA ALA A 45 -12.77 12.72 -2.38
C ALA A 45 -14.07 13.46 -1.99
N HIS A 46 -13.98 14.54 -1.20
CA HIS A 46 -15.12 15.31 -0.67
C HIS A 46 -15.00 16.79 -1.08
N PRO A 47 -15.30 17.13 -2.36
CA PRO A 47 -15.15 18.49 -2.88
C PRO A 47 -15.98 19.53 -2.12
N GLU A 48 -17.07 19.11 -1.47
CA GLU A 48 -17.89 19.97 -0.61
C GLU A 48 -17.17 20.46 0.65
N TRP A 49 -15.98 19.93 0.95
CA TRP A 49 -15.13 20.41 2.04
C TRP A 49 -14.28 21.62 1.64
N ASP A 50 -14.17 21.92 0.35
CA ASP A 50 -13.45 23.11 -0.17
C ASP A 50 -12.01 23.20 0.38
N GLY A 51 -11.33 22.06 0.49
CA GLY A 51 -9.97 21.96 1.04
C GLY A 51 -9.83 22.30 2.53
N LYS A 52 -10.91 22.66 3.24
CA LYS A 52 -10.84 23.01 4.66
C LYS A 52 -10.77 21.74 5.51
N VAL A 53 -9.77 21.68 6.38
CA VAL A 53 -9.57 20.59 7.33
C VAL A 53 -9.72 21.15 8.72
N ASP A 54 -10.79 20.72 9.41
CA ASP A 54 -11.03 21.02 10.83
C ASP A 54 -11.08 19.71 11.63
N GLU A 55 -11.18 19.81 12.95
CA GLU A 55 -11.18 18.62 13.82
C GLU A 55 -12.33 17.65 13.50
N SER A 56 -13.52 18.16 13.17
CA SER A 56 -14.68 17.33 12.82
C SER A 56 -14.41 16.50 11.55
N ARG A 57 -13.77 17.12 10.56
CA ARG A 57 -13.40 16.50 9.29
C ARG A 57 -12.26 15.52 9.41
N VAL A 58 -11.25 15.83 10.23
CA VAL A 58 -10.20 14.87 10.61
C VAL A 58 -10.80 13.65 11.28
N ASN A 59 -11.71 13.86 12.24
CA ASN A 59 -12.41 12.79 12.93
C ASN A 59 -13.26 11.96 11.97
N THR A 60 -13.95 12.60 11.03
CA THR A 60 -14.76 11.92 10.00
C THR A 60 -13.89 11.06 9.08
N ALA A 61 -12.81 11.63 8.54
CA ALA A 61 -11.89 10.92 7.64
C ALA A 61 -11.21 9.72 8.30
N LEU A 62 -10.70 9.92 9.52
CA LEU A 62 -10.02 8.86 10.27
C LEU A 62 -10.99 7.84 10.86
N SER A 63 -12.21 8.21 11.25
CA SER A 63 -13.22 7.23 11.73
C SER A 63 -13.79 6.38 10.60
N ALA A 64 -13.89 6.93 9.38
CA ALA A 64 -14.24 6.15 8.20
C ALA A 64 -13.18 5.07 7.88
N SER A 65 -11.91 5.37 8.16
CA SER A 65 -10.77 4.48 7.84
C SER A 65 -10.35 3.58 9.00
N PHE A 66 -10.53 4.04 10.24
CA PHE A 66 -10.07 3.41 11.48
C PHE A 66 -11.13 3.53 12.59
N PRO A 67 -12.34 2.97 12.43
CA PRO A 67 -13.38 3.07 13.45
C PRO A 67 -12.92 2.49 14.78
N CYS A 68 -13.26 3.15 15.89
CA CYS A 68 -12.94 2.63 17.22
C CYS A 68 -13.81 1.44 17.60
N SER A 69 -13.21 0.25 17.64
CA SER A 69 -13.76 -0.87 18.40
C SER A 69 -13.41 -0.72 19.87
N ALA A 70 -14.41 -0.75 20.77
CA ALA A 70 -14.19 -0.77 22.22
C ALA A 70 -13.18 -1.88 22.58
N ALA A 71 -12.06 -1.49 23.18
CA ALA A 71 -10.86 -2.31 23.32
C ALA A 71 -11.10 -3.56 24.19
N GLY A 72 -10.73 -4.73 23.64
CA GLY A 72 -10.70 -5.99 24.38
C GLY A 72 -10.99 -7.23 23.53
N ASN A 73 -10.19 -7.44 22.46
CA ASN A 73 -10.13 -8.61 21.56
C ASN A 73 -11.28 -8.83 20.55
N GLY A 74 -12.23 -7.90 20.40
CA GLY A 74 -13.50 -8.10 19.66
C GLY A 74 -13.42 -7.94 18.14
N LYS A 75 -14.00 -8.78 17.27
CA LYS A 75 -15.42 -9.22 17.21
C LYS A 75 -16.35 -8.06 17.55
N GLN A 76 -16.94 -7.42 16.54
CA GLN A 76 -17.88 -6.32 16.75
C GLN A 76 -19.34 -6.76 16.60
N THR A 77 -20.08 -6.39 17.63
CA THR A 77 -21.50 -6.58 17.90
C THR A 77 -22.30 -5.42 17.34
N ALA A 78 -23.12 -5.65 16.32
CA ALA A 78 -24.31 -4.82 16.13
C ALA A 78 -25.40 -5.32 17.09
N THR A 79 -25.86 -4.46 18.00
CA THR A 79 -26.98 -4.77 18.89
C THR A 79 -28.30 -4.62 18.13
N GLN A 80 -28.88 -5.72 17.66
CA GLN A 80 -30.33 -5.80 17.56
C GLN A 80 -30.91 -5.93 18.96
N ALA A 81 -32.14 -5.46 19.16
CA ALA A 81 -32.86 -5.39 20.45
C ALA A 81 -32.96 -6.72 21.24
N ASN A 82 -32.47 -7.83 20.69
CA ASN A 82 -32.46 -9.15 21.30
C ASN A 82 -31.04 -9.73 21.52
N GLY A 83 -30.00 -8.89 21.61
CA GLY A 83 -28.72 -9.28 22.24
C GLY A 83 -27.82 -10.24 21.44
N ASN A 84 -28.07 -10.45 20.16
CA ASN A 84 -27.19 -11.26 19.30
C ASN A 84 -26.26 -10.39 18.44
N THR A 85 -24.98 -10.72 18.50
CA THR A 85 -23.84 -10.11 17.80
C THR A 85 -23.68 -10.72 16.41
N VAL A 86 -23.66 -9.91 15.35
CA VAL A 86 -23.33 -10.35 13.98
C VAL A 86 -22.06 -9.64 13.52
N ASN A 87 -21.01 -10.40 13.18
CA ASN A 87 -19.82 -9.90 12.50
C ASN A 87 -20.23 -9.40 11.11
N VAL A 88 -19.99 -8.13 10.80
CA VAL A 88 -20.11 -7.63 9.41
C VAL A 88 -18.71 -7.66 8.80
N GLU A 89 -18.34 -8.83 8.28
CA GLU A 89 -17.31 -8.89 7.24
C GLU A 89 -17.87 -8.11 6.06
N VAL A 90 -17.29 -6.94 5.80
CA VAL A 90 -17.60 -6.18 4.59
C VAL A 90 -16.90 -6.89 3.44
N ALA A 91 -17.47 -8.04 3.06
CA ALA A 91 -17.03 -8.78 1.91
C ALA A 91 -17.14 -7.85 0.69
N PRO A 92 -16.14 -7.86 -0.21
CA PRO A 92 -16.27 -7.16 -1.48
C PRO A 92 -17.59 -7.56 -2.15
N LYS A 93 -18.35 -6.56 -2.59
CA LYS A 93 -19.62 -6.75 -3.30
C LYS A 93 -19.48 -6.29 -4.75
N GLY A 94 -20.43 -6.74 -5.59
CA GLY A 94 -20.48 -6.34 -6.99
C GLY A 94 -19.19 -6.68 -7.73
N GLU A 95 -18.67 -5.73 -8.48
CA GLU A 95 -17.47 -5.93 -9.31
C GLU A 95 -16.22 -6.24 -8.48
N TYR A 96 -16.09 -5.68 -7.27
CA TYR A 96 -14.98 -5.97 -6.35
C TYR A 96 -14.96 -7.44 -5.88
N ALA A 97 -16.11 -8.11 -5.83
CA ALA A 97 -16.20 -9.53 -5.49
C ALA A 97 -15.59 -10.45 -6.55
N THR A 98 -15.39 -9.94 -7.77
CA THR A 98 -14.81 -10.69 -8.90
C THR A 98 -13.28 -10.64 -8.94
N ILE A 99 -12.66 -9.85 -8.05
CA ILE A 99 -11.22 -9.65 -8.03
C ILE A 99 -10.54 -10.89 -7.45
N ASP A 100 -9.76 -11.61 -8.25
CA ASP A 100 -9.12 -12.85 -7.80
C ASP A 100 -7.77 -12.59 -7.11
N THR A 101 -7.78 -12.69 -5.78
CA THR A 101 -6.58 -12.60 -4.94
C THR A 101 -6.14 -13.92 -4.33
N ARG A 102 -6.76 -15.05 -4.71
CA ARG A 102 -6.58 -16.34 -4.02
C ARG A 102 -5.15 -16.84 -4.07
N LEU A 103 -4.51 -16.78 -5.25
CA LEU A 103 -3.11 -17.19 -5.40
C LEU A 103 -2.18 -16.33 -4.54
N ALA A 104 -2.37 -15.01 -4.54
CA ALA A 104 -1.58 -14.09 -3.74
C ALA A 104 -1.76 -14.35 -2.23
N ALA A 105 -3.01 -14.47 -1.77
CA ALA A 105 -3.32 -14.73 -0.37
C ALA A 105 -2.74 -16.06 0.13
N GLU A 106 -2.88 -17.14 -0.65
CA GLU A 106 -2.32 -18.44 -0.31
C GLU A 106 -0.79 -18.41 -0.27
N THR A 107 -0.17 -17.81 -1.29
CA THR A 107 1.30 -17.72 -1.35
C THR A 107 1.87 -16.89 -0.21
N ILE A 108 1.23 -15.78 0.15
CA ILE A 108 1.63 -14.96 1.31
C ILE A 108 1.52 -15.77 2.60
N ARG A 109 0.43 -16.51 2.81
CA ARG A 109 0.28 -17.40 3.98
C ARG A 109 1.43 -18.40 4.04
N GLN A 110 1.73 -19.08 2.95
CA GLN A 110 2.83 -20.06 2.90
C GLN A 110 4.18 -19.40 3.22
N LEU A 111 4.53 -18.29 2.56
CA LEU A 111 5.78 -17.57 2.80
C LEU A 111 5.93 -17.11 4.26
N GLN A 112 4.83 -16.69 4.89
CA GLN A 112 4.82 -16.25 6.29
C GLN A 112 5.03 -17.39 7.30
N THR A 113 4.82 -18.65 6.91
CA THR A 113 5.10 -19.82 7.77
C THR A 113 6.57 -20.24 7.77
N ILE A 114 7.36 -19.82 6.78
CA ILE A 114 8.77 -20.19 6.63
C ILE A 114 9.58 -19.64 7.81
N ARG A 115 10.45 -20.48 8.39
CA ARG A 115 11.29 -20.12 9.54
C ARG A 115 12.78 -20.17 9.23
N GLY A 116 13.19 -21.02 8.29
CA GLY A 116 14.54 -21.14 7.75
C GLY A 116 14.53 -21.27 6.23
N ARG A 117 15.10 -22.36 5.72
CA ARG A 117 15.23 -22.67 4.27
C ARG A 117 14.34 -23.83 3.83
N GLU A 118 13.35 -24.19 4.64
CA GLU A 118 12.56 -25.42 4.45
C GLU A 118 11.68 -25.39 3.19
N ASN A 119 11.50 -24.21 2.57
CA ASN A 119 10.66 -24.01 1.37
C ASN A 119 11.39 -23.20 0.29
N ASP A 120 12.70 -23.44 0.09
CA ASP A 120 13.46 -22.82 -1.00
C ASP A 120 12.83 -23.13 -2.39
N GLU A 121 12.11 -24.25 -2.54
CA GLU A 121 11.36 -24.58 -3.77
C GLU A 121 10.22 -23.59 -4.06
N LEU A 122 9.51 -23.10 -3.04
CA LEU A 122 8.45 -22.10 -3.23
C LEU A 122 9.06 -20.77 -3.68
N ILE A 123 10.19 -20.37 -3.09
CA ILE A 123 10.95 -19.18 -3.53
C ILE A 123 11.30 -19.32 -5.01
N VAL A 124 11.96 -20.42 -5.40
CA VAL A 124 12.33 -20.68 -6.80
C VAL A 124 11.12 -20.67 -7.73
N THR A 125 9.98 -21.19 -7.27
CA THR A 125 8.73 -21.20 -8.04
C THR A 125 8.21 -19.79 -8.28
N ILE A 126 8.21 -18.93 -7.26
CA ILE A 126 7.80 -17.53 -7.38
C ILE A 126 8.75 -16.78 -8.31
N GLU A 127 10.05 -16.95 -8.16
CA GLU A 127 11.06 -16.26 -8.98
C GLU A 127 10.93 -16.62 -10.46
N LYS A 128 10.75 -17.91 -10.78
CA LYS A 128 10.58 -18.38 -12.16
C LYS A 128 9.25 -17.99 -12.78
N ASN A 129 8.20 -17.86 -11.97
CA ASN A 129 6.84 -17.59 -12.43
C ASN A 129 6.33 -16.23 -11.93
N SER A 130 7.24 -15.26 -11.77
CA SER A 130 6.96 -14.01 -11.06
C SER A 130 5.84 -13.19 -11.71
N GLY A 131 5.60 -13.37 -13.01
CA GLY A 131 4.49 -12.75 -13.72
C GLY A 131 3.10 -13.19 -13.26
N ASN A 132 2.99 -14.32 -12.55
CA ASN A 132 1.71 -14.83 -12.02
C ASN A 132 1.37 -14.27 -10.63
N TYR A 133 2.26 -13.50 -10.01
CA TYR A 133 2.11 -13.07 -8.62
C TYR A 133 1.96 -11.56 -8.51
N ALA A 134 0.91 -11.14 -7.81
CA ALA A 134 0.68 -9.73 -7.51
C ALA A 134 1.78 -9.17 -6.59
N PRO A 135 2.07 -7.85 -6.66
CA PRO A 135 3.11 -7.19 -5.86
C PRO A 135 3.16 -7.50 -4.36
N PRO A 136 2.03 -7.69 -3.63
CA PRO A 136 2.08 -8.09 -2.22
C PRO A 136 2.87 -9.37 -1.96
N VAL A 137 2.86 -10.34 -2.88
CA VAL A 137 3.66 -11.57 -2.78
C VAL A 137 5.14 -11.23 -2.87
N LEU A 138 5.52 -10.38 -3.82
CA LEU A 138 6.91 -9.98 -4.06
C LEU A 138 7.50 -9.19 -2.89
N PHE A 139 6.69 -8.35 -2.23
CA PHE A 139 7.10 -7.69 -0.98
C PHE A 139 7.40 -8.70 0.14
N VAL A 140 6.55 -9.71 0.31
CA VAL A 140 6.75 -10.75 1.33
C VAL A 140 7.96 -11.62 0.99
N LEU A 141 8.18 -11.93 -0.29
CA LEU A 141 9.38 -12.63 -0.79
C LEU A 141 10.65 -11.85 -0.46
N ALA A 142 10.69 -10.55 -0.77
CA ALA A 142 11.84 -9.69 -0.47
C ALA A 142 12.22 -9.71 1.02
N ARG A 143 11.22 -9.60 1.90
CA ARG A 143 11.43 -9.69 3.36
C ARG A 143 11.98 -11.04 3.79
N LEU A 144 11.49 -12.14 3.20
CA LEU A 144 11.96 -13.48 3.50
C LEU A 144 13.43 -13.67 3.07
N LEU A 145 13.77 -13.27 1.84
CA LEU A 145 15.12 -13.34 1.30
C LEU A 145 16.12 -12.55 2.16
N TYR A 146 15.73 -11.35 2.59
CA TYR A 146 16.55 -10.55 3.49
C TYR A 146 16.78 -11.25 4.83
N LYS A 147 15.75 -11.85 5.42
CA LYS A 147 15.88 -12.65 6.64
C LYS A 147 16.81 -13.87 6.45
N GLN A 148 16.88 -14.42 5.24
CA GLN A 148 17.79 -15.51 4.89
C GLN A 148 19.23 -15.04 4.57
N GLY A 149 19.51 -13.74 4.64
CA GLY A 149 20.81 -13.15 4.29
C GLY A 149 21.07 -13.03 2.78
N LYS A 150 20.04 -13.23 1.94
CA LYS A 150 20.10 -13.05 0.48
C LYS A 150 19.77 -11.60 0.11
N SER A 151 20.58 -10.66 0.57
CA SER A 151 20.24 -9.23 0.52
C SER A 151 20.10 -8.68 -0.90
N GLU A 152 20.91 -9.13 -1.85
CA GLU A 152 20.81 -8.66 -3.23
C GLU A 152 19.47 -9.05 -3.88
N ASP A 153 19.06 -10.31 -3.74
CA ASP A 153 17.76 -10.79 -4.23
C ASP A 153 16.62 -10.07 -3.51
N ALA A 154 16.78 -9.79 -2.22
CA ALA A 154 15.81 -9.02 -1.46
C ALA A 154 15.64 -7.59 -1.99
N TYR A 155 16.72 -6.90 -2.33
CA TYR A 155 16.67 -5.56 -2.93
C TYR A 155 16.01 -5.61 -4.31
N PHE A 156 16.35 -6.62 -5.11
CA PHE A 156 15.71 -6.83 -6.41
C PHE A 156 14.19 -6.98 -6.27
N TRP A 157 13.73 -7.95 -5.46
CA TRP A 157 12.29 -8.22 -5.32
C TRP A 157 11.53 -7.10 -4.61
N PHE A 158 12.17 -6.37 -3.69
CA PHE A 158 11.58 -5.18 -3.07
C PHE A 158 11.31 -4.09 -4.12
N ASN A 159 12.30 -3.81 -4.97
CA ASN A 159 12.18 -2.80 -6.00
C ASN A 159 11.24 -3.24 -7.14
N ALA A 160 11.25 -4.53 -7.51
CA ALA A 160 10.29 -5.11 -8.45
C ALA A 160 8.84 -4.99 -7.95
N ALA A 161 8.59 -5.30 -6.68
CA ALA A 161 7.28 -5.15 -6.05
C ALA A 161 6.82 -3.68 -6.06
N ARG A 162 7.73 -2.73 -5.78
CA ARG A 162 7.42 -1.30 -5.80
C ARG A 162 7.10 -0.80 -7.20
N LEU A 163 7.93 -1.10 -8.20
CA LEU A 163 7.70 -0.67 -9.57
C LEU A 163 6.34 -1.19 -10.08
N ARG A 164 6.12 -2.50 -9.95
CA ARG A 164 4.91 -3.15 -10.45
C ARG A 164 3.66 -2.74 -9.64
N GLY A 165 3.79 -2.59 -8.32
CA GLY A 165 2.72 -2.06 -7.47
C GLY A 165 2.31 -0.63 -7.80
N ASN A 166 3.28 0.25 -8.09
CA ASN A 166 2.97 1.62 -8.53
C ASN A 166 2.30 1.64 -9.91
N PHE A 167 2.68 0.73 -10.81
CA PHE A 167 1.99 0.59 -12.09
C PHE A 167 0.54 0.10 -11.91
N ASP A 168 0.30 -0.90 -11.07
CA ASP A 168 -1.07 -1.34 -10.73
C ASP A 168 -1.89 -0.19 -10.12
N ALA A 169 -1.29 0.57 -9.21
CA ALA A 169 -1.90 1.75 -8.61
C ALA A 169 -2.17 2.89 -9.62
N ALA A 170 -1.30 3.08 -10.61
CA ALA A 170 -1.49 4.06 -11.69
C ALA A 170 -2.60 3.65 -12.67
N ARG A 171 -2.81 2.34 -12.85
CA ARG A 171 -3.94 1.80 -13.63
C ARG A 171 -5.26 1.87 -12.88
N CYS A 172 -5.23 1.92 -11.56
CA CYS A 172 -6.42 2.04 -10.73
C CYS A 172 -7.06 3.42 -10.91
N ALA A 173 -8.36 3.44 -11.21
CA ALA A 173 -9.11 4.69 -11.33
C ALA A 173 -9.56 5.26 -9.97
N ASP A 174 -9.49 4.48 -8.89
CA ASP A 174 -9.68 4.95 -7.52
C ASP A 174 -8.34 5.45 -6.96
N GLU A 175 -8.15 6.77 -6.95
CA GLU A 175 -6.95 7.43 -6.42
C GLU A 175 -6.66 7.07 -4.95
N SER A 176 -7.68 6.77 -4.15
CA SER A 176 -7.48 6.41 -2.74
C SER A 176 -6.79 5.05 -2.56
N ALA A 177 -6.92 4.15 -3.55
CA ALA A 177 -6.28 2.84 -3.55
C ALA A 177 -4.75 2.93 -3.62
N LYS A 178 -4.21 4.03 -4.16
CA LYS A 178 -2.75 4.26 -4.27
C LYS A 178 -2.04 4.27 -2.91
N SER A 179 -2.78 4.57 -1.84
CA SER A 179 -2.26 4.56 -0.46
C SER A 179 -1.78 3.19 0.03
N ALA A 180 -2.21 2.09 -0.63
CA ALA A 180 -1.79 0.74 -0.26
C ALA A 180 -0.30 0.48 -0.50
N ILE A 181 0.30 1.10 -1.52
CA ILE A 181 1.72 0.86 -1.83
C ILE A 181 2.64 1.35 -0.71
N PRO A 182 2.53 2.60 -0.21
CA PRO A 182 3.26 3.04 0.99
C PRO A 182 3.05 2.13 2.21
N VAL A 183 1.84 1.59 2.42
CA VAL A 183 1.55 0.66 3.53
C VAL A 183 2.35 -0.64 3.37
N LEU A 184 2.42 -1.22 2.17
CA LEU A 184 3.22 -2.41 1.90
C LEU A 184 4.72 -2.12 2.09
N VAL A 185 5.21 -0.97 1.59
CA VAL A 185 6.61 -0.55 1.80
C VAL A 185 6.94 -0.38 3.27
N ALA A 186 6.01 0.11 4.10
CA ALA A 186 6.22 0.27 5.53
C ALA A 186 6.37 -1.07 6.29
N GLN A 187 5.91 -2.19 5.71
CA GLN A 187 6.09 -3.53 6.28
C GLN A 187 7.47 -4.15 5.98
N ILE A 188 8.27 -3.49 5.13
CA ILE A 188 9.62 -3.91 4.78
C ILE A 188 10.61 -3.41 5.85
N PRO A 189 11.54 -4.26 6.32
CA PRO A 189 12.54 -3.87 7.31
C PRO A 189 13.24 -2.56 6.91
N VAL A 190 13.35 -1.65 7.88
CA VAL A 190 14.00 -0.35 7.64
C VAL A 190 15.45 -0.54 7.20
N ASP A 191 16.13 -1.54 7.76
CA ASP A 191 17.53 -1.84 7.43
C ASP A 191 17.67 -2.29 5.98
N LEU A 192 16.79 -3.16 5.46
CA LEU A 192 16.76 -3.51 4.04
C LEU A 192 16.70 -2.26 3.14
N ARG A 193 15.75 -1.35 3.43
CA ARG A 193 15.55 -0.11 2.66
C ARG A 193 16.71 0.89 2.79
N ARG A 194 17.52 0.78 3.83
CA ARG A 194 18.70 1.63 4.04
C ARG A 194 19.93 1.03 3.41
N GLU A 195 20.13 -0.26 3.60
CA GLU A 195 21.32 -1.00 3.17
C GLU A 195 21.40 -1.13 1.65
N GLU A 196 20.27 -1.06 0.93
CA GLU A 196 20.29 -1.00 -0.54
C GLU A 196 21.11 0.20 -1.05
N PHE A 197 21.21 1.29 -0.28
CA PHE A 197 22.01 2.46 -0.62
C PHE A 197 23.48 2.37 -0.21
N ASN A 198 23.92 1.31 0.48
CA ASN A 198 25.32 1.21 0.91
C ASN A 198 26.28 1.20 -0.28
N ASP A 199 25.91 0.50 -1.35
CA ASP A 199 26.63 0.40 -2.61
C ASP A 199 25.76 0.96 -3.74
N LEU A 200 26.06 2.19 -4.17
CA LEU A 200 25.21 2.93 -5.11
C LEU A 200 25.32 2.40 -6.54
N ASP A 201 26.49 1.89 -6.93
CA ASP A 201 26.67 1.29 -8.26
C ASP A 201 25.93 -0.04 -8.34
N LYS A 202 26.03 -0.86 -7.28
CA LYS A 202 25.24 -2.09 -7.18
C LYS A 202 23.74 -1.82 -7.16
N LEU A 203 23.29 -0.78 -6.47
CA LEU A 203 21.89 -0.38 -6.49
C LEU A 203 21.44 -0.03 -7.91
N ARG A 204 22.23 0.77 -8.64
CA ARG A 204 21.94 1.12 -10.03
C ARG A 204 21.79 -0.13 -10.90
N ASP A 205 22.71 -1.08 -10.79
CA ASP A 205 22.65 -2.35 -11.51
C ASP A 205 21.39 -3.19 -11.17
N ILE A 206 21.00 -3.24 -9.89
CA ILE A 206 19.77 -3.91 -9.45
C ILE A 206 18.54 -3.24 -10.07
N ILE A 207 18.44 -1.91 -10.05
CA ILE A 207 17.28 -1.20 -10.60
C ILE A 207 17.16 -1.37 -12.11
N HIS A 208 18.28 -1.34 -12.86
CA HIS A 208 18.24 -1.65 -14.30
C HIS A 208 17.72 -3.07 -14.57
N ARG A 209 18.16 -4.05 -13.79
CA ARG A 209 17.61 -5.43 -13.88
C ARG A 209 16.12 -5.49 -13.55
N VAL A 210 15.67 -4.72 -12.55
CA VAL A 210 14.24 -4.64 -12.20
C VAL A 210 13.41 -4.07 -13.35
N VAL A 211 13.89 -3.00 -13.99
CA VAL A 211 13.22 -2.38 -15.16
C VAL A 211 13.16 -3.36 -16.33
N GLN A 212 14.28 -4.02 -16.66
CA GLN A 212 14.33 -5.03 -17.71
C GLN A 212 13.43 -6.24 -17.40
N TRP A 213 13.39 -6.66 -16.14
CA TRP A 213 12.48 -7.71 -15.69
C TRP A 213 11.01 -7.29 -15.88
N ASP A 214 10.64 -6.07 -15.51
CA ASP A 214 9.26 -5.59 -15.67
C ASP A 214 8.86 -5.48 -17.15
N GLU A 215 9.78 -5.06 -18.02
CA GLU A 215 9.60 -5.01 -19.49
C GLU A 215 9.27 -6.36 -20.11
N THR A 216 9.84 -7.43 -19.58
CA THR A 216 9.80 -8.76 -20.20
C THR A 216 8.90 -9.74 -19.45
N THR A 217 8.45 -9.39 -18.26
CA THR A 217 7.62 -10.26 -17.42
C THR A 217 6.14 -9.92 -17.57
N PRO A 218 5.28 -10.87 -17.97
CA PRO A 218 3.85 -10.62 -18.13
C PRO A 218 3.14 -10.29 -16.81
N TYR A 219 1.93 -9.73 -16.90
CA TYR A 219 1.05 -9.43 -15.76
C TYR A 219 -0.09 -10.46 -15.71
N HIS A 220 0.21 -11.71 -15.34
CA HIS A 220 -0.74 -12.83 -15.28
C HIS A 220 -1.40 -12.97 -13.90
N TYR A 221 -1.83 -11.85 -13.34
CA TYR A 221 -2.60 -11.79 -12.11
C TYR A 221 -3.67 -10.70 -12.28
N ASP A 222 -4.69 -10.71 -11.42
CA ASP A 222 -5.70 -9.68 -11.42
C ASP A 222 -5.13 -8.36 -10.89
N HIS A 223 -4.81 -7.42 -11.79
CA HIS A 223 -4.23 -6.12 -11.41
C HIS A 223 -5.16 -5.28 -10.53
N ARG A 224 -6.46 -5.59 -10.54
CA ARG A 224 -7.47 -4.92 -9.72
C ARG A 224 -7.34 -5.27 -8.24
N TRP A 225 -6.41 -6.14 -7.84
CA TRP A 225 -6.12 -6.39 -6.41
C TRP A 225 -5.96 -5.09 -5.62
N ILE A 226 -5.38 -4.05 -6.23
CA ILE A 226 -5.16 -2.75 -5.61
C ILE A 226 -6.49 -2.04 -5.29
N ASN A 227 -7.53 -2.24 -6.11
CA ASN A 227 -8.84 -1.63 -5.95
C ASN A 227 -9.53 -2.02 -4.65
N LEU A 228 -9.20 -3.19 -4.09
CA LEU A 228 -9.70 -3.65 -2.79
C LEU A 228 -9.22 -2.77 -1.62
N HIS A 229 -8.27 -1.87 -1.86
CA HIS A 229 -7.74 -0.93 -0.89
C HIS A 229 -8.26 0.50 -1.07
N GLY A 230 -9.12 0.73 -2.07
CA GLY A 230 -9.75 2.01 -2.31
C GLY A 230 -11.05 2.21 -1.54
N MET A 231 -11.47 3.46 -1.38
CA MET A 231 -12.76 3.84 -0.81
C MET A 231 -13.93 3.28 -1.62
N GLY A 232 -13.75 3.04 -2.92
CA GLY A 232 -14.73 2.36 -3.76
C GLY A 232 -15.08 0.96 -3.25
N ALA A 233 -14.10 0.16 -2.80
CA ALA A 233 -14.36 -1.16 -2.24
C ALA A 233 -15.10 -1.10 -0.90
N ILE A 234 -14.73 -0.14 -0.05
CA ILE A 234 -15.36 0.07 1.27
C ILE A 234 -16.83 0.48 1.09
N THR A 235 -17.09 1.46 0.22
CA THR A 235 -18.44 1.96 -0.05
C THR A 235 -19.30 0.91 -0.74
N ALA A 236 -18.76 0.16 -1.69
CA ALA A 236 -19.46 -0.94 -2.36
C ALA A 236 -19.86 -2.05 -1.38
N GLY A 237 -19.00 -2.37 -0.41
CA GLY A 237 -19.33 -3.36 0.61
C GLY A 237 -20.34 -2.86 1.65
N ALA A 238 -20.29 -1.57 2.00
CA ALA A 238 -21.18 -0.96 3.00
C ALA A 238 -22.61 -0.69 2.48
N ASN A 239 -22.78 -0.40 1.19
CA ASN A 239 -24.08 -0.12 0.57
C ASN A 239 -24.69 -1.36 -0.12
N ASP A 240 -26.01 -1.31 -0.41
CA ASP A 240 -26.64 -2.26 -1.33
C ASP A 240 -26.17 -1.99 -2.76
N ALA A 241 -25.86 -3.07 -3.50
CA ALA A 241 -25.04 -3.17 -4.70
C ALA A 241 -25.52 -2.41 -5.97
N ASN A 242 -26.41 -1.42 -5.85
CA ASN A 242 -27.08 -0.73 -6.97
C ASN A 242 -26.51 0.65 -7.32
N ALA A 243 -25.46 1.12 -6.63
CA ALA A 243 -24.73 2.30 -7.10
C ALA A 243 -23.84 1.89 -8.28
N THR A 244 -23.98 2.58 -9.43
CA THR A 244 -23.04 2.47 -10.55
C THR A 244 -21.62 2.68 -10.01
N SER A 245 -20.85 1.59 -9.96
CA SER A 245 -19.46 1.67 -9.53
C SER A 245 -18.69 2.44 -10.59
N PRO A 246 -17.87 3.44 -10.21
CA PRO A 246 -16.92 4.04 -11.12
C PRO A 246 -16.08 2.96 -11.80
N ALA A 247 -15.59 3.21 -13.01
CA ALA A 247 -14.67 2.30 -13.68
C ALA A 247 -13.52 1.95 -12.71
N MET A 248 -13.15 0.68 -12.64
CA MET A 248 -12.10 0.20 -11.73
C MET A 248 -10.69 0.53 -12.22
N SER A 249 -10.53 0.72 -13.53
CA SER A 249 -9.23 1.01 -14.14
C SER A 249 -9.35 2.10 -15.20
N VAL A 250 -8.25 2.79 -15.43
CA VAL A 250 -8.09 3.64 -16.61
C VAL A 250 -8.17 2.78 -17.89
N PRO A 251 -8.55 3.36 -19.05
CA PRO A 251 -8.63 2.65 -20.32
C PRO A 251 -7.36 1.85 -20.68
N GLU A 252 -7.53 0.64 -21.20
CA GLU A 252 -6.44 -0.30 -21.49
C GLU A 252 -5.44 0.21 -22.54
N ASP A 253 -5.90 1.02 -23.49
CA ASP A 253 -5.07 1.64 -24.51
C ASP A 253 -4.02 2.62 -23.94
N GLN A 254 -4.21 3.09 -22.70
CA GLN A 254 -3.25 3.94 -21.99
C GLN A 254 -2.17 3.14 -21.26
N TRP A 255 -2.37 1.84 -21.05
CA TRP A 255 -1.49 1.04 -20.19
C TRP A 255 -0.05 0.92 -20.71
N PRO A 256 0.22 0.76 -22.02
CA PRO A 256 1.61 0.69 -22.51
C PRO A 256 2.41 1.96 -22.20
N GLU A 257 1.80 3.13 -22.40
CA GLU A 257 2.45 4.42 -22.12
C GLU A 257 2.63 4.64 -20.61
N LEU A 258 1.62 4.27 -19.80
CA LEU A 258 1.74 4.29 -18.35
C LEU A 258 2.87 3.38 -17.85
N ALA A 259 3.00 2.16 -18.37
CA ALA A 259 4.06 1.23 -18.00
C ALA A 259 5.44 1.81 -18.33
N LYS A 260 5.61 2.36 -19.55
CA LYS A 260 6.84 3.03 -19.95
C LYS A 260 7.17 4.19 -19.01
N LYS A 261 6.19 5.07 -18.76
CA LYS A 261 6.37 6.21 -17.87
C LYS A 261 6.77 5.79 -16.46
N MET A 262 6.14 4.74 -15.91
CA MET A 262 6.50 4.24 -14.57
C MET A 262 7.93 3.74 -14.51
N ARG A 263 8.42 3.07 -15.55
CA ARG A 263 9.83 2.64 -15.62
C ARG A 263 10.80 3.82 -15.71
N ASP A 264 10.50 4.79 -16.58
CA ASP A 264 11.30 6.01 -16.72
C ASP A 264 11.35 6.80 -15.40
N ASP A 265 10.19 7.06 -14.79
CA ASP A 265 10.08 7.78 -13.51
C ASP A 265 10.83 7.05 -12.38
N TYR A 266 10.88 5.71 -12.42
CA TYR A 266 11.58 4.90 -11.43
C TYR A 266 13.10 5.06 -11.54
N LEU A 267 13.64 5.06 -12.77
CA LEU A 267 15.05 5.33 -13.04
C LEU A 267 15.43 6.76 -12.64
N ASP A 268 14.62 7.75 -13.04
CA ASP A 268 14.84 9.15 -12.66
C ASP A 268 14.84 9.35 -11.14
N SER A 269 13.96 8.63 -10.44
CA SER A 269 13.87 8.67 -8.98
C SER A 269 15.10 8.03 -8.32
N LEU A 270 15.67 6.97 -8.90
CA LEU A 270 16.92 6.39 -8.45
C LEU A 270 18.08 7.38 -8.59
N ASP A 271 18.23 8.01 -9.76
CA ASP A 271 19.33 8.94 -10.01
C ASP A 271 19.31 10.12 -9.02
N LYS A 272 18.12 10.68 -8.77
CA LYS A 272 17.91 11.72 -7.75
C LYS A 272 18.29 11.23 -6.35
N ALA A 273 17.90 10.00 -5.98
CA ALA A 273 18.23 9.44 -4.68
C ALA A 273 19.74 9.20 -4.52
N ILE A 274 20.42 8.68 -5.55
CA ILE A 274 21.88 8.51 -5.58
C ILE A 274 22.58 9.86 -5.43
N GLU A 275 22.13 10.89 -6.13
CA GLU A 275 22.70 12.24 -6.03
C GLU A 275 22.58 12.79 -4.60
N ILE A 276 21.41 12.67 -3.98
CA ILE A 276 21.17 13.10 -2.60
C ILE A 276 22.09 12.37 -1.62
N VAL A 277 22.16 11.04 -1.71
CA VAL A 277 23.01 10.23 -0.81
C VAL A 277 24.49 10.54 -1.02
N SER A 278 24.93 10.72 -2.26
CA SER A 278 26.32 11.07 -2.59
C SER A 278 26.72 12.43 -2.01
N LYS A 279 25.85 13.45 -2.15
CA LYS A 279 26.06 14.77 -1.52
C LYS A 279 26.13 14.68 0.00
N GLN A 280 25.25 13.89 0.62
CA GLN A 280 25.26 13.69 2.07
C GLN A 280 26.53 12.99 2.58
N ARG A 281 27.10 12.07 1.79
CA ARG A 281 28.36 11.39 2.11
C ARG A 281 29.58 12.31 1.98
N ALA A 282 29.59 13.18 0.98
CA ALA A 282 30.67 14.13 0.76
C ALA A 282 30.74 15.24 1.83
N ASN A 283 29.63 15.53 2.50
CA ASN A 283 29.52 16.57 3.54
C ASN A 283 29.76 16.04 4.97
N LYS A 284 30.13 14.78 5.14
CA LYS A 284 30.49 14.16 6.43
C LYS A 284 32.00 13.98 6.52
#